data_AF-X0YHJ9-F1
#
_entry.id   AF-X0YHJ9-F1
#
_cell.length_a   1.000
_cell.length_b   1.000
_cell.length_c   1.000
_cell.angle_alpha   90.00
_cell.angle_beta   90.00
_cell.angle_gamma   90.00
#
_symmetry.space_group_name_H-M   'P 1'
#
loop_
_entity.id
_entity.type
_entity.pdbx_description
1 polymer ?
#
loop_
_entity_poly.entity_id
_entity_poly.type
_entity_poly.pdbx_seq_one_letter_code
_entity_poly.pdbx_strand_id
1 'polypeptide(L)'
;MVLLKNNSNLLPLNIENTKTLAIIGRLADLKNTGDHGSSNVDQPNIVTPLQGFKNQIGDKTKILFNNGKDLESAQSVAQRADTVVIVVGYTYKDEGEYFELFFKNGGDRINLV
;
A
#
# COMPACT_ATOMS: atom_id res chain seq x y z
N MET A 1 -0.21 10.49 9.77
CA MET A 1 -1.12 9.34 9.82
C MET A 1 -2.21 9.61 10.84
N VAL A 2 -3.44 9.16 10.61
CA VAL A 2 -4.57 9.30 11.54
C VAL A 2 -5.18 7.92 11.78
N LEU A 3 -5.32 7.52 13.05
CA LEU A 3 -5.95 6.25 13.43
C LEU A 3 -7.46 6.46 13.58
N LEU A 4 -8.25 5.93 12.65
CA LEU A 4 -9.71 6.12 12.66
C LEU A 4 -10.44 5.16 13.60
N LYS A 5 -9.94 3.92 13.77
CA LYS A 5 -10.59 2.87 14.56
C LYS A 5 -9.54 1.90 15.13
N ASN A 6 -9.72 1.52 16.39
CA ASN A 6 -8.89 0.50 17.06
C ASN A 6 -9.78 -0.41 17.92
N ASN A 7 -10.21 -1.53 17.36
CA ASN A 7 -11.03 -2.48 18.09
C ASN A 7 -10.16 -3.37 18.97
N SER A 8 -10.62 -3.62 20.20
CA SER A 8 -9.97 -4.52 21.16
C SER A 8 -8.49 -4.20 21.43
N ASN A 9 -8.09 -2.94 21.24
CA ASN A 9 -6.70 -2.49 21.35
C ASN A 9 -5.72 -3.33 20.51
N LEU A 10 -6.14 -3.74 19.31
CA LEU A 10 -5.31 -4.52 18.38
C LEU A 10 -3.99 -3.80 18.05
N LEU A 11 -4.04 -2.46 17.93
CA LEU A 11 -2.86 -1.64 17.71
C LEU A 11 -2.37 -1.02 19.03
N PRO A 12 -1.04 -0.92 19.24
CA PRO A 12 0.03 -1.35 18.32
C PRO A 12 0.16 -2.88 18.21
N LEU A 13 0.60 -3.37 17.05
CA LEU A 13 0.78 -4.82 16.84
C LEU A 13 1.81 -5.38 17.81
N ASN A 14 1.45 -6.45 18.52
CA ASN A 14 2.37 -7.20 19.34
C ASN A 14 3.16 -8.20 18.48
N ILE A 15 4.33 -7.78 18.02
CA ILE A 15 5.21 -8.56 17.14
C ILE A 15 5.70 -9.84 17.83
N GLU A 16 5.91 -9.83 19.15
CA GLU A 16 6.34 -11.01 19.92
C GLU A 16 5.31 -12.15 19.87
N ASN A 17 4.02 -11.79 19.77
CA ASN A 17 2.91 -12.75 19.68
C ASN A 17 2.44 -13.00 18.23
N THR A 18 2.96 -12.27 17.25
CA THR A 18 2.58 -12.40 15.84
C THR A 18 3.66 -13.19 15.11
N LYS A 19 3.44 -14.49 14.88
CA LYS A 19 4.43 -15.34 14.20
C LYS A 19 4.38 -15.19 12.70
N THR A 20 3.19 -14.95 12.15
CA THR A 20 2.98 -14.72 10.72
C THR A 20 2.10 -13.49 10.48
N LEU A 21 2.63 -12.54 9.71
CA LEU A 21 1.92 -11.33 9.28
C LEU A 21 1.68 -11.40 7.78
N ALA A 22 0.42 -11.34 7.35
CA ALA A 22 0.09 -11.16 5.94
C ALA A 22 -0.03 -9.67 5.61
N ILE A 23 0.63 -9.24 4.54
CA ILE A 23 0.49 -7.90 3.96
C ILE A 23 -0.16 -8.09 2.60
N ILE A 24 -1.39 -7.58 2.46
CA ILE A 24 -2.22 -7.82 1.28
C ILE A 24 -2.63 -6.50 0.66
N GLY A 25 -2.49 -6.37 -0.66
CA GLY A 25 -3.08 -5.29 -1.44
C GLY A 25 -2.14 -4.67 -2.47
N ARG A 26 -2.74 -4.12 -3.52
CA ARG A 26 -2.04 -3.57 -4.69
C ARG A 26 -1.02 -2.49 -4.31
N LEU A 27 -1.31 -1.69 -3.29
CA LEU A 27 -0.48 -0.56 -2.88
C LEU A 27 0.63 -0.96 -1.90
N ALA A 28 0.64 -2.19 -1.40
CA ALA A 28 1.61 -2.60 -0.38
C ALA A 28 3.06 -2.54 -0.86
N ASP A 29 3.31 -2.80 -2.14
CA ASP A 29 4.66 -2.74 -2.74
C ASP A 29 4.76 -1.70 -3.87
N LEU A 30 3.86 -0.72 -3.88
CA LEU A 30 3.87 0.36 -4.85
C LEU A 30 4.55 1.61 -4.27
N LYS A 31 5.45 2.22 -5.04
CA LYS A 31 6.02 3.54 -4.74
C LYS A 31 4.98 4.63 -5.04
N ASN A 32 4.05 4.83 -4.12
CA ASN A 32 2.93 5.75 -4.26
C ASN A 32 3.20 7.06 -3.50
N THR A 33 3.79 8.05 -4.17
CA THR A 33 4.23 9.32 -3.57
C THR A 33 3.31 10.51 -3.85
N GLY A 34 2.21 10.31 -4.58
CA GLY A 34 1.25 11.36 -4.95
C GLY A 34 0.99 11.42 -6.44
N ASP A 35 0.48 12.56 -6.92
CA ASP A 35 0.22 12.81 -8.34
C ASP A 35 1.52 13.10 -9.12
N HIS A 36 1.49 12.90 -10.42
CA HIS A 36 2.59 13.20 -11.36
C HIS A 36 2.49 14.61 -11.96
N GLY A 37 1.62 15.48 -11.44
CA GLY A 37 1.44 16.87 -11.88
C GLY A 37 2.38 17.83 -11.15
N SER A 38 1.83 18.97 -10.72
CA SER A 38 2.54 19.96 -9.88
C SER A 38 3.07 19.38 -8.56
N SER A 39 2.55 18.23 -8.14
CA SER A 39 2.96 17.48 -6.95
C SER A 39 3.89 16.30 -7.25
N ASN A 40 4.48 16.22 -8.46
CA ASN A 40 5.41 15.16 -8.81
C ASN A 40 6.70 15.26 -7.98
N VAL A 41 6.98 14.24 -7.18
CA VAL A 41 8.18 14.16 -6.34
C VAL A 41 9.10 13.08 -6.90
N ASP A 42 10.25 13.50 -7.42
CA ASP A 42 11.36 12.60 -7.73
C ASP A 42 12.25 12.42 -6.51
N GLN A 43 12.23 11.22 -5.94
CA GLN A 43 12.97 10.86 -4.73
C GLN A 43 13.76 9.57 -4.99
N PRO A 44 15.10 9.58 -4.87
CA PRO A 44 15.92 8.38 -5.09
C PRO A 44 15.53 7.19 -4.21
N ASN A 45 15.03 7.44 -2.99
CA ASN A 45 14.70 6.40 -2.02
C ASN A 45 13.25 6.50 -1.55
N ILE A 46 12.40 5.58 -2.01
CA ILE A 46 11.00 5.46 -1.60
C ILE A 46 10.83 4.12 -0.88
N VAL A 47 10.36 4.16 0.37
CA VAL A 47 10.04 2.97 1.18
C VAL A 47 8.57 2.63 0.99
N THR A 48 8.28 1.47 0.38
CA THR A 48 6.91 0.96 0.27
C THR A 48 6.40 0.48 1.62
N PRO A 49 5.07 0.38 1.85
CA PRO A 49 4.55 -0.21 3.08
C PRO A 49 5.15 -1.60 3.39
N LEU A 50 5.26 -2.48 2.39
CA LEU A 50 5.89 -3.80 2.51
C LEU A 50 7.35 -3.68 2.97
N GLN A 51 8.12 -2.77 2.36
CA GLN A 51 9.51 -2.55 2.76
C GLN A 51 9.62 -1.98 4.17
N GLY A 52 8.72 -1.06 4.56
CA GLY A 52 8.66 -0.50 5.91
C GLY A 52 8.43 -1.57 6.98
N PHE A 53 7.50 -2.49 6.72
CA PHE A 53 7.28 -3.64 7.61
C PHE A 53 8.50 -4.56 7.67
N LYS A 54 9.11 -4.92 6.52
CA LYS A 54 10.32 -5.74 6.50
C LYS A 54 11.47 -5.10 7.28
N ASN A 55 11.69 -3.80 7.10
CA ASN A 55 12.74 -3.04 7.79
C ASN A 55 12.53 -3.03 9.32
N GLN A 56 11.29 -2.84 9.77
CA GLN A 56 10.97 -2.69 11.18
C GLN A 56 10.91 -4.05 11.92
N ILE A 57 10.36 -5.08 11.29
CA ILE A 57 10.12 -6.39 11.90
C ILE A 57 11.37 -7.28 11.79
N GLY A 58 12.10 -7.20 10.68
CA GLY A 58 13.20 -8.12 10.37
C GLY A 58 12.72 -9.57 10.37
N ASP A 59 13.48 -10.44 11.04
CA ASP A 59 13.22 -11.90 11.08
C ASP A 59 12.31 -12.34 12.23
N LYS A 60 11.77 -11.40 13.03
CA LYS A 60 10.95 -11.73 14.22
C LYS A 60 9.60 -12.36 13.87
N THR A 61 9.06 -12.01 12.70
CA THR A 61 7.76 -12.47 12.22
C THR A 61 7.88 -12.83 10.75
N LYS A 62 7.29 -13.96 10.35
CA LYS A 62 7.21 -14.34 8.94
C LYS A 62 6.25 -13.41 8.20
N ILE A 63 6.76 -12.65 7.24
CA ILE A 63 5.94 -11.79 6.38
C ILE A 63 5.50 -12.57 5.14
N LEU A 64 4.19 -12.70 4.92
CA LEU A 64 3.60 -13.17 3.68
C LEU A 64 3.07 -11.97 2.88
N PHE A 65 3.40 -11.89 1.60
CA PHE A 65 2.90 -10.83 0.72
C PHE A 65 1.96 -11.40 -0.35
N ASN A 66 0.86 -10.69 -0.61
CA ASN A 66 -0.01 -10.91 -1.76
C ASN A 66 -0.48 -9.56 -2.32
N ASN A 67 -0.44 -9.37 -3.64
CA ASN A 67 -0.87 -8.10 -4.25
C ASN A 67 -2.41 -7.93 -4.30
N GLY A 68 -3.18 -8.95 -3.94
CA GLY A 68 -4.64 -8.93 -3.86
C GLY A 68 -5.37 -8.99 -5.21
N LYS A 69 -4.68 -9.27 -6.33
CA LYS A 69 -5.32 -9.37 -7.66
C LYS A 69 -6.19 -10.62 -7.81
N ASP A 70 -5.80 -11.70 -7.17
CA ASP A 70 -6.57 -12.94 -7.11
C ASP A 70 -7.10 -13.13 -5.68
N LEU A 71 -8.43 -13.18 -5.56
CA LEU A 71 -9.12 -13.27 -4.28
C LEU A 71 -8.89 -14.61 -3.59
N GLU A 72 -8.85 -15.72 -4.34
CA GLU A 72 -8.63 -17.04 -3.74
C GLU A 72 -7.22 -17.15 -3.16
N SER A 73 -6.22 -16.66 -3.91
CA SER A 73 -4.84 -16.58 -3.44
C SER A 73 -4.70 -15.65 -2.23
N ALA A 74 -5.35 -14.49 -2.23
CA ALA A 74 -5.33 -13.55 -1.11
C ALA A 74 -5.99 -14.17 0.15
N GLN A 75 -7.11 -14.86 -0.02
CA GLN A 75 -7.80 -15.59 1.06
C GLN A 75 -6.90 -16.68 1.64
N SER A 76 -6.25 -17.48 0.79
CA SER A 76 -5.31 -18.52 1.21
C SER A 76 -4.10 -17.96 1.99
N VAL A 77 -3.62 -16.77 1.63
CA VAL A 77 -2.57 -16.08 2.40
C VAL A 77 -3.09 -15.58 3.75
N ALA A 78 -4.29 -14.97 3.77
CA ALA A 78 -4.89 -14.45 4.99
C ALA A 78 -5.17 -15.56 6.02
N GLN A 79 -5.66 -16.71 5.58
CA GLN A 79 -5.95 -17.87 6.46
C GLN A 79 -4.71 -18.47 7.14
N ARG A 80 -3.51 -18.19 6.61
CA ARG A 80 -2.24 -18.70 7.15
C ARG A 80 -1.52 -17.72 8.07
N ALA A 81 -2.10 -16.54 8.32
CA ALA A 81 -1.48 -15.48 9.12
C ALA A 81 -2.23 -15.25 10.44
N ASP A 82 -1.49 -14.86 11.48
CA ASP A 82 -2.07 -14.48 12.78
C ASP A 82 -2.70 -13.09 12.70
N THR A 83 -2.18 -12.23 11.82
CA THR A 83 -2.67 -10.88 11.57
C THR A 83 -2.54 -10.53 10.09
N VAL A 84 -3.50 -9.77 9.59
CA VAL A 84 -3.53 -9.29 8.20
C VAL A 84 -3.51 -7.76 8.20
N VAL A 85 -2.55 -7.19 7.47
CA VAL A 85 -2.52 -5.77 7.12
C VAL A 85 -2.97 -5.64 5.67
N ILE A 86 -4.06 -4.92 5.46
CA ILE A 86 -4.59 -4.66 4.12
C ILE A 86 -4.20 -3.23 3.71
N VAL A 87 -3.49 -3.09 2.59
CA VAL A 87 -3.04 -1.80 2.05
C VAL A 87 -3.87 -1.45 0.81
N VAL A 88 -4.77 -0.49 0.98
CA VAL A 88 -5.71 0.00 -0.04
C VAL A 88 -5.72 1.52 -0.08
N GLY A 89 -6.27 2.06 -1.14
CA GLY A 89 -6.36 3.49 -1.39
C GLY A 89 -6.26 3.78 -2.88
N TYR A 90 -5.91 5.02 -3.17
CA TYR A 90 -5.83 5.56 -4.51
C TYR A 90 -4.39 5.77 -4.98
N THR A 91 -4.25 5.92 -6.29
CA THR A 91 -3.02 6.29 -6.99
C THR A 91 -3.26 7.58 -7.79
N TYR A 92 -2.22 8.13 -8.42
CA TYR A 92 -2.35 9.26 -9.36
C TYR A 92 -3.36 9.06 -10.51
N LYS A 93 -3.82 7.81 -10.74
CA LYS A 93 -4.86 7.50 -11.74
C LYS A 93 -6.28 7.74 -11.23
N ASP A 94 -6.44 7.75 -9.92
CA ASP A 94 -7.72 7.85 -9.24
C ASP A 94 -7.94 9.26 -8.65
N GLU A 95 -6.88 10.07 -8.59
CA GLU A 95 -6.82 11.41 -8.00
C GLU A 95 -5.97 12.33 -8.89
N GLY A 96 -6.36 13.60 -9.04
CA GLY A 96 -5.59 14.61 -9.78
C GLY A 96 -6.45 15.50 -10.67
N GLU A 97 -5.82 16.43 -11.38
CA GLU A 97 -6.49 17.42 -12.24
C GLU A 97 -7.14 16.80 -13.49
N TYR A 98 -6.83 15.53 -13.78
CA TYR A 98 -7.26 14.83 -14.99
C TYR A 98 -8.15 13.62 -14.66
N PHE A 99 -9.46 13.78 -14.80
CA PHE A 99 -10.40 12.66 -14.96
C PHE A 99 -10.77 12.56 -16.44
N GLU A 100 -10.53 11.40 -17.06
CA GLU A 100 -10.82 11.13 -18.50
C GLU A 100 -12.26 11.46 -18.92
N LEU A 101 -13.20 11.52 -17.97
CA LEU A 101 -14.60 11.87 -18.24
C LEU A 101 -14.82 13.32 -18.70
N PHE A 102 -13.90 14.25 -18.40
CA PHE A 102 -14.17 15.69 -18.60
C PHE A 102 -13.26 16.38 -19.61
N PHE A 103 -12.06 15.86 -19.91
CA PHE A 103 -11.13 16.52 -20.81
C PHE A 103 -10.42 15.50 -21.70
N LYS A 104 -10.52 15.69 -23.03
CA LYS A 104 -9.86 14.84 -24.04
C LYS A 104 -8.36 15.12 -24.18
N ASN A 105 -7.92 16.30 -23.74
CA ASN A 105 -6.54 16.79 -23.65
C ASN A 105 -6.53 18.00 -22.70
N GLY A 106 -5.56 18.09 -21.78
CA GLY A 106 -5.44 19.24 -20.87
C GLY A 106 -4.12 19.25 -20.11
N GLY A 107 -3.57 20.45 -19.90
CA GLY A 107 -2.30 20.69 -19.22
C GLY A 107 -1.06 20.29 -20.03
N ASP A 108 0.10 20.41 -19.40
CA ASP A 108 1.42 20.24 -20.03
C ASP A 108 1.77 18.76 -20.34
N ARG A 109 0.85 17.83 -20.03
CA ARG A 109 1.02 16.37 -20.19
C ARG A 109 0.96 15.90 -21.66
N ILE A 110 0.68 16.77 -22.62
CA ILE A 110 0.77 16.45 -24.06
C ILE A 110 2.22 16.05 -24.44
N ASN A 111 3.22 16.46 -23.64
CA ASN A 111 4.64 16.25 -23.92
C ASN A 111 5.41 15.49 -22.81
N LEU A 112 4.73 14.94 -21.80
CA LEU A 112 5.39 14.17 -20.75
C LEU A 112 5.36 12.68 -21.12
N VAL A 113 6.45 12.25 -21.77
CA VAL A 113 6.78 10.87 -22.14
C VAL A 113 7.09 10.04 -20.90
#